data_AF-A0A256YK08-F1
#
_entry.id   AF-A0A256YK08-F1
#
_cell.length_a   1.000
_cell.length_b   1.000
_cell.length_c   1.000
_cell.angle_alpha   90.00
_cell.angle_beta   90.00
_cell.angle_gamma   90.00
#
_symmetry.space_group_name_H-M   'P 1'
#
loop_
_entity.id
_entity.type
_entity.pdbx_description
1 polymer ?
#
loop_
_entity_poly.entity_id
_entity_poly.type
_entity_poly.pdbx_seq_one_letter_code
_entity_poly.pdbx_strand_id
1 'polypeptide(L)'
;MRKLKLTPEERWDYLDKLAGRVVTLKPRRFSLKDAIGDLTIRPLTGIPIALGILFSIWMFFSTFAGFFTDGFMVPLFDEHFLPWIQDTFPKEPSWLYALLVGTPGADNCFEAFGVLTTGLFVPFGVVLWAIIPLYLSVALLEDIGYLPRLAVLIDNILHKIGLHGFAIVPTILSFGCNIPGVTAARILETKKERFMMMTILAIFIPCGAQLGIMEETIAGEYGNWLNRHSSLSEAHLEKSYYEDVGKG
;
A
#
# COMPACT_ATOMS: atom_id res chain seq x y z
N MET A 1 54.27 20.30 -4.51
CA MET A 1 53.49 20.56 -3.28
C MET A 1 54.37 20.33 -2.06
N ARG A 2 54.73 21.39 -1.33
CA ARG A 2 55.66 21.34 -0.19
C ARG A 2 54.87 20.90 1.06
N LYS A 3 55.12 19.68 1.57
CA LYS A 3 54.46 19.18 2.80
C LYS A 3 54.94 20.01 4.00
N LEU A 4 54.11 20.93 4.48
CA LEU A 4 54.36 21.67 5.72
C LEU A 4 54.34 20.69 6.90
N LYS A 5 55.48 20.53 7.58
CA LYS A 5 55.60 19.82 8.86
C LYS A 5 55.11 20.74 9.98
N LEU A 6 53.81 21.00 10.01
CA LEU A 6 53.14 21.68 11.14
C LEU A 6 52.85 20.65 12.24
N THR A 7 53.00 21.04 13.50
CA THR A 7 52.54 20.25 14.65
C THR A 7 51.01 20.13 14.64
N PRO A 8 50.41 19.13 15.31
CA PRO A 8 48.96 18.91 15.29
C PRO A 8 48.15 20.16 15.68
N GLU A 9 48.62 20.89 16.70
CA GLU A 9 47.97 22.10 17.21
C GLU A 9 48.00 23.25 16.19
N GLU A 10 49.15 23.48 15.54
CA GLU A 10 49.29 24.50 14.49
C GLU A 10 48.44 24.19 13.25
N ARG A 11 48.19 22.90 12.97
CA ARG A 11 47.31 22.49 11.88
C ARG A 11 45.85 22.80 12.18
N TRP A 12 45.40 22.54 13.41
CA TRP A 12 44.03 22.86 13.82
C TRP A 12 43.79 24.37 13.82
N ASP A 13 44.74 25.16 14.32
CA ASP A 13 44.62 26.63 14.31
C ASP A 13 44.65 27.21 12.88
N TYR A 14 45.44 26.62 11.98
CA TYR A 14 45.43 26.98 10.57
C TYR A 14 44.11 26.61 9.88
N LEU A 15 43.55 25.43 10.18
CA LEU A 15 42.27 24.98 9.65
C LEU A 15 41.11 25.85 10.14
N ASP A 16 41.09 26.25 11.41
CA ASP A 16 40.06 27.15 11.96
C ASP A 16 40.12 28.54 11.32
N LYS A 17 41.33 29.09 11.13
CA LYS A 17 41.51 30.36 10.41
C LYS A 17 41.09 30.27 8.96
N LEU A 18 41.31 29.13 8.31
CA LEU A 18 40.87 28.88 6.94
C LEU A 18 39.35 28.73 6.87
N ALA A 19 38.76 27.93 7.77
CA ALA A 19 37.33 27.72 7.87
C ALA A 19 36.59 29.03 8.14
N GLY A 20 37.08 29.88 9.06
CA GLY A 20 36.49 31.19 9.33
C GLY A 20 36.56 32.18 8.17
N ARG A 21 37.48 32.00 7.22
CA ARG A 21 37.58 32.85 6.01
C ARG A 21 36.70 32.38 4.86
N VAL A 22 36.41 31.08 4.79
CA VAL A 22 35.69 30.48 3.65
C VAL A 22 34.24 30.17 4.00
N VAL A 23 33.95 29.88 5.27
CA VAL A 23 32.61 29.51 5.75
C VAL A 23 31.89 30.76 6.24
N THR A 24 31.08 31.35 5.37
CA THR A 24 30.03 32.28 5.79
C THR A 24 28.91 31.49 6.47
N LEU A 25 28.90 31.49 7.81
CA LEU A 25 27.79 31.00 8.61
C LEU A 25 26.60 31.95 8.44
N LYS A 26 25.70 31.64 7.49
CA LYS A 26 24.41 32.33 7.41
C LYS A 26 23.56 31.91 8.62
N PRO A 27 22.97 32.84 9.39
CA PRO A 27 22.01 32.47 10.42
C PRO A 27 20.84 31.74 9.75
N ARG A 28 20.59 30.50 10.19
CA ARG A 28 19.52 29.64 9.67
C ARG A 28 18.18 30.32 9.95
N ARG A 29 17.57 30.90 8.91
CA ARG A 29 16.22 31.45 9.02
C ARG A 29 15.26 30.26 9.14
N PHE A 30 14.58 30.15 10.27
CA PHE A 30 13.49 29.17 10.44
C PHE A 30 12.45 29.41 9.34
N SER A 31 12.41 28.50 8.37
CA SER A 31 11.38 28.48 7.35
C SER A 31 10.21 27.61 7.82
N LEU A 32 8.99 27.86 7.34
CA LEU A 32 7.84 26.97 7.58
C LEU A 32 8.15 25.52 7.17
N LYS A 33 9.02 25.34 6.17
CA LYS A 33 9.54 24.03 5.75
C LYS A 33 10.41 23.35 6.82
N ASP A 34 11.20 24.11 7.58
CA ASP A 34 12.01 23.58 8.69
C ASP A 34 11.12 23.20 9.88
N ALA A 35 10.09 24.00 10.18
CA ALA A 35 9.16 23.72 11.28
C ALA A 35 8.32 22.45 11.02
N ILE A 36 7.83 22.27 9.79
CA ILE A 36 7.16 21.03 9.36
C ILE A 36 8.15 19.86 9.34
N GLY A 37 9.41 20.11 8.97
CA GLY A 37 10.49 19.13 9.04
C GLY A 37 10.70 18.58 10.45
N ASP A 38 10.88 19.47 11.43
CA ASP A 38 11.11 19.10 12.83
C ASP A 38 9.88 18.43 13.47
N LEU A 39 8.67 18.83 13.07
CA LEU A 39 7.43 18.23 13.58
C LEU A 39 7.25 16.77 13.12
N THR A 40 7.66 16.45 11.89
CA THR A 40 7.57 15.09 11.33
C THR A 40 8.59 14.12 11.93
N ILE A 41 9.72 14.61 12.44
CA ILE A 41 10.81 13.76 12.95
C ILE A 41 10.60 13.37 14.43
N ARG A 42 9.87 14.18 15.20
CA ARG A 42 9.59 13.87 16.61
C ARG A 42 8.71 12.62 16.72
N PRO A 43 9.07 11.59 17.50
CA PRO A 43 8.36 10.32 17.52
C PRO A 43 6.88 10.44 17.91
N LEU A 44 6.54 11.39 18.79
CA LEU A 44 5.17 11.59 19.25
C LEU A 44 4.25 12.25 18.21
N THR A 45 4.76 13.22 17.44
CA THR A 45 3.98 13.97 16.42
C THR A 45 4.17 13.41 15.02
N GLY A 46 5.33 12.83 14.74
CA GLY A 46 5.72 12.24 13.47
C GLY A 46 4.94 10.99 13.12
N ILE A 47 4.66 10.10 14.09
CA ILE A 47 3.87 8.88 13.84
C ILE A 47 2.43 9.23 13.41
N PRO A 48 1.68 10.10 14.12
CA PRO A 48 0.35 10.54 13.67
C PRO A 48 0.36 11.18 12.28
N ILE A 49 1.36 12.02 11.99
CA ILE A 49 1.50 12.67 10.67
C ILE A 49 1.78 11.62 9.59
N ALA A 50 2.66 10.65 9.86
CA ALA A 50 2.96 9.56 8.93
C ALA A 50 1.72 8.72 8.64
N LEU A 51 0.95 8.36 9.67
CA LEU A 51 -0.32 7.65 9.50
C LEU A 51 -1.33 8.47 8.70
N GLY A 52 -1.45 9.78 8.97
CA GLY A 52 -2.33 10.66 8.22
C GLY A 52 -1.95 10.76 6.74
N ILE A 53 -0.66 10.81 6.42
CA ILE A 53 -0.16 10.84 5.04
C ILE A 53 -0.40 9.49 4.35
N LEU A 54 -0.08 8.38 5.01
CA LEU A 54 -0.34 7.04 4.48
C LEU A 54 -1.84 6.81 4.23
N PHE A 55 -2.69 7.24 5.17
CA PHE A 55 -4.14 7.19 5.01
C PHE A 55 -4.63 8.07 3.85
N SER A 56 -4.08 9.28 3.69
CA SER A 56 -4.43 10.17 2.59
C SER A 56 -4.05 9.56 1.23
N ILE A 57 -2.88 8.94 1.15
CA ILE A 57 -2.42 8.22 -0.05
C ILE A 57 -3.31 7.03 -0.32
N TRP A 58 -3.64 6.24 0.70
CA TRP A 58 -4.55 5.10 0.58
C TRP A 58 -5.93 5.53 0.08
N MET A 59 -6.52 6.59 0.66
CA MET A 59 -7.80 7.15 0.22
C MET A 59 -7.76 7.58 -1.25
N PHE A 60 -6.71 8.31 -1.65
CA PHE A 60 -6.52 8.74 -3.03
C PHE A 60 -6.38 7.53 -3.98
N PHE A 61 -5.53 6.57 -3.60
CA PHE A 61 -5.31 5.33 -4.33
C PHE A 61 -6.61 4.54 -4.51
N SER A 62 -7.35 4.26 -3.44
CA SER A 62 -8.57 3.44 -3.47
C SER A 62 -9.67 4.12 -4.27
N THR A 63 -9.84 5.43 -4.12
CA THR A 63 -10.86 6.19 -4.87
C THR A 63 -10.54 6.20 -6.37
N PHE A 64 -9.26 6.44 -6.73
CA PHE A 64 -8.84 6.47 -8.12
C PHE A 64 -8.94 5.08 -8.76
N ALA A 65 -8.41 4.05 -8.09
CA ALA A 65 -8.43 2.69 -8.60
C ALA A 65 -9.87 2.16 -8.73
N GLY A 66 -10.72 2.38 -7.73
CA GLY A 66 -12.13 1.97 -7.77
C GLY A 66 -12.92 2.68 -8.85
N PHE A 67 -12.68 3.99 -9.07
CA PHE A 67 -13.35 4.73 -10.14
C PHE A 67 -13.08 4.13 -11.54
N PHE A 68 -11.83 3.76 -11.84
CA PHE A 68 -11.49 3.17 -13.14
C PHE A 68 -11.84 1.69 -13.22
N THR A 69 -11.64 0.93 -12.14
CA THR A 69 -11.86 -0.51 -12.11
C THR A 69 -13.35 -0.82 -12.08
N ASP A 70 -14.06 -0.42 -11.02
CA ASP A 70 -15.46 -0.74 -10.81
C ASP A 70 -16.37 0.10 -11.70
N GLY A 71 -15.97 1.35 -11.98
CA GLY A 71 -16.77 2.28 -12.78
C GLY A 71 -16.71 2.03 -14.28
N PHE A 72 -15.57 1.61 -14.83
CA PHE A 72 -15.36 1.53 -16.28
C PHE A 72 -14.91 0.15 -16.75
N MET A 73 -13.89 -0.44 -16.12
CA MET A 73 -13.29 -1.68 -16.61
C MET A 73 -14.16 -2.91 -16.36
N VAL A 74 -14.77 -3.03 -15.17
CA VAL A 74 -15.68 -4.13 -14.83
C VAL A 74 -16.86 -4.19 -15.81
N PRO A 75 -17.66 -3.11 -16.02
CA PRO A 75 -18.76 -3.14 -16.99
C PRO A 75 -18.29 -3.40 -18.44
N LEU A 76 -17.15 -2.82 -18.83
CA LEU A 76 -16.60 -3.05 -20.17
C LEU A 76 -16.24 -4.52 -20.40
N PHE A 77 -15.62 -5.17 -19.42
CA PHE A 77 -15.19 -6.54 -19.56
C PHE A 77 -16.34 -7.54 -19.38
N ASP A 78 -17.21 -7.33 -18.40
CA ASP A 78 -18.30 -8.26 -18.09
C ASP A 78 -19.45 -8.15 -19.11
N GLU A 79 -19.84 -6.94 -19.53
CA GLU A 79 -20.98 -6.77 -20.44
C GLU A 79 -20.62 -6.87 -21.92
N HIS A 80 -19.38 -6.54 -22.30
CA HIS A 80 -18.99 -6.48 -23.71
C HIS A 80 -17.94 -7.52 -24.08
N PHE A 81 -16.83 -7.59 -23.34
CA PHE A 81 -15.70 -8.45 -23.72
C PHE A 81 -15.98 -9.94 -23.46
N LEU A 82 -16.56 -10.28 -22.31
CA LEU A 82 -16.83 -11.66 -21.92
C LEU A 82 -17.87 -12.33 -22.85
N PRO A 83 -19.03 -11.72 -23.17
CA PRO A 83 -19.97 -12.29 -24.11
C PRO A 83 -19.37 -12.40 -25.52
N TRP A 84 -18.60 -11.40 -25.96
CA TRP A 84 -17.92 -11.43 -27.25
C TRP A 84 -16.95 -12.60 -27.38
N ILE A 85 -16.14 -12.87 -26.35
CA ILE A 85 -15.26 -14.03 -26.31
C ILE A 85 -16.07 -15.34 -26.29
N GLN A 86 -17.09 -15.44 -25.45
CA GLN A 86 -17.89 -16.66 -25.32
C GLN A 86 -18.69 -17.01 -26.59
N ASP A 87 -19.08 -16.01 -27.39
CA ASP A 87 -19.77 -16.22 -28.67
C ASP A 87 -18.80 -16.45 -29.84
N THR A 88 -17.58 -15.92 -29.78
CA THR A 88 -16.57 -16.13 -30.83
C THR A 88 -15.97 -17.53 -30.78
N PHE A 89 -15.84 -18.12 -29.59
CA PHE A 89 -15.30 -19.47 -29.43
C PHE A 89 -16.42 -20.53 -29.47
N PRO A 90 -16.21 -21.68 -30.13
CA PRO A 90 -17.19 -22.75 -30.13
C PRO A 90 -17.42 -23.25 -28.70
N LYS A 91 -18.69 -23.28 -28.27
CA LYS A 91 -19.14 -23.68 -26.92
C LYS A 91 -18.96 -25.18 -26.63
N GLU A 92 -18.19 -25.87 -27.45
CA GLU A 92 -17.87 -27.28 -27.24
C GLU A 92 -16.86 -27.39 -26.09
N PRO A 93 -17.10 -28.28 -25.10
CA PRO A 93 -16.20 -28.49 -23.98
C PRO A 93 -14.91 -29.17 -24.46
N SER A 94 -14.01 -28.36 -25.01
CA SER A 94 -12.64 -28.71 -25.32
C SER A 94 -11.73 -28.19 -24.22
N TRP A 95 -10.65 -28.92 -23.92
CA TRP A 95 -9.60 -28.45 -23.01
C TRP A 95 -9.07 -27.07 -23.42
N LEU A 96 -9.08 -26.76 -24.73
CA LEU A 96 -8.66 -25.48 -25.26
C LEU A 96 -9.64 -24.36 -24.92
N TYR A 97 -10.94 -24.64 -24.93
CA TYR A 97 -11.97 -23.68 -24.49
C TYR A 97 -11.83 -23.40 -22.99
N ALA A 98 -11.66 -24.44 -22.18
CA ALA A 98 -11.45 -24.29 -20.73
C ALA A 98 -10.17 -23.52 -20.39
N LEU A 99 -9.11 -23.64 -21.20
CA LEU A 99 -7.87 -22.89 -21.00
C LEU A 99 -7.98 -21.42 -21.44
N LEU A 100 -8.58 -21.16 -22.62
CA LEU A 100 -8.63 -19.83 -23.20
C LEU A 100 -9.77 -18.99 -22.63
N VAL A 101 -10.99 -19.51 -22.64
CA VAL A 101 -12.21 -18.81 -22.24
C VAL A 101 -12.55 -19.10 -20.79
N GLY A 102 -12.33 -20.33 -20.35
CA GLY A 102 -12.64 -20.76 -19.00
C GLY A 102 -14.00 -21.44 -18.87
N THR A 103 -14.68 -21.23 -17.74
CA THR A 103 -15.97 -21.84 -17.44
C THR A 103 -17.07 -21.30 -18.38
N PRO A 104 -17.76 -22.17 -19.15
CA PRO A 104 -18.86 -21.73 -20.00
C PRO A 104 -20.04 -21.25 -19.15
N GLY A 105 -20.54 -20.04 -19.44
CA GLY A 105 -21.65 -19.42 -18.72
C GLY A 105 -21.26 -18.70 -17.43
N ALA A 106 -19.98 -18.32 -17.27
CA ALA A 106 -19.61 -17.38 -16.23
C ALA A 106 -20.21 -16.00 -16.53
N ASP A 107 -20.83 -15.39 -15.52
CA ASP A 107 -21.44 -14.06 -15.61
C ASP A 107 -20.41 -12.94 -15.42
N ASN A 108 -19.27 -13.24 -14.77
CA ASN A 108 -18.22 -12.28 -14.44
C ASN A 108 -16.85 -12.74 -14.95
N CYS A 109 -16.01 -11.78 -15.37
CA CYS A 109 -14.62 -12.04 -15.76
C CYS A 109 -13.77 -12.60 -14.62
N PHE A 110 -14.14 -12.39 -13.35
CA PHE A 110 -13.45 -13.00 -12.21
C PHE A 110 -13.70 -14.50 -12.06
N GLU A 111 -14.84 -15.01 -12.54
CA GLU A 111 -15.27 -16.40 -12.38
C GLU A 111 -15.01 -17.26 -13.62
N ALA A 112 -14.69 -16.62 -14.75
CA ALA A 112 -14.38 -17.33 -15.98
C ALA A 112 -13.13 -18.22 -15.82
N PHE A 113 -12.08 -17.74 -15.14
CA PHE A 113 -10.77 -18.40 -14.96
C PHE A 113 -10.04 -18.79 -16.26
N GLY A 114 -10.36 -18.17 -17.39
CA GLY A 114 -9.65 -18.35 -18.65
C GLY A 114 -8.46 -17.41 -18.81
N VAL A 115 -7.50 -17.79 -19.64
CA VAL A 115 -6.32 -16.95 -19.94
C VAL A 115 -6.71 -15.67 -20.69
N LEU A 116 -7.65 -15.75 -21.64
CA LEU A 116 -8.11 -14.58 -22.40
C LEU A 116 -9.16 -13.77 -21.65
N THR A 117 -9.89 -14.39 -20.72
CA THR A 117 -10.90 -13.73 -19.89
C THR A 117 -10.25 -13.15 -18.64
N THR A 118 -10.23 -13.88 -17.53
CA THR A 118 -9.65 -13.45 -16.25
C THR A 118 -8.18 -13.07 -16.37
N GLY A 119 -7.41 -13.84 -17.14
CA GLY A 119 -5.98 -13.61 -17.33
C GLY A 119 -5.64 -12.29 -18.03
N LEU A 120 -6.54 -11.76 -18.87
CA LEU A 120 -6.39 -10.44 -19.49
C LEU A 120 -7.03 -9.35 -18.61
N PHE A 121 -8.19 -9.63 -18.04
CA PHE A 121 -8.93 -8.68 -17.24
C PHE A 121 -8.18 -8.26 -15.95
N VAL A 122 -7.56 -9.19 -15.22
CA VAL A 122 -6.83 -8.85 -14.00
C VAL A 122 -5.69 -7.85 -14.25
N PRO A 123 -4.74 -8.08 -15.17
CA PRO A 123 -3.63 -7.14 -15.38
C PRO A 123 -4.09 -5.79 -15.96
N PHE A 124 -5.00 -5.79 -16.94
CA PHE A 124 -5.40 -4.56 -17.64
C PHE A 124 -6.58 -3.83 -17.00
N GLY A 125 -7.54 -4.57 -16.46
CA GLY A 125 -8.75 -4.04 -15.85
C GLY A 125 -8.57 -3.65 -14.38
N VAL A 126 -7.70 -4.33 -13.63
CA VAL A 126 -7.52 -4.08 -12.19
C VAL A 126 -6.12 -3.55 -11.87
N VAL A 127 -5.08 -4.34 -12.17
CA VAL A 127 -3.72 -4.07 -11.68
C VAL A 127 -3.12 -2.80 -12.26
N LEU A 128 -3.30 -2.55 -13.57
CA LEU A 128 -2.77 -1.36 -14.24
C LEU A 128 -3.29 -0.07 -13.60
N TRP A 129 -4.60 0.01 -13.34
CA TRP A 129 -5.24 1.19 -12.78
C TRP A 129 -4.94 1.40 -11.29
N ALA A 130 -4.56 0.35 -10.58
CA ALA A 130 -4.04 0.44 -9.22
C ALA A 130 -2.57 0.91 -9.17
N ILE A 131 -1.73 0.47 -10.11
CA ILE A 131 -0.29 0.80 -10.14
C ILE A 131 -0.05 2.29 -10.43
N ILE A 132 -0.83 2.90 -11.32
CA ILE A 132 -0.69 4.30 -11.72
C ILE A 132 -0.73 5.27 -10.50
N PRO A 133 -1.81 5.32 -9.70
CA PRO A 133 -1.91 6.22 -8.55
C PRO A 133 -0.89 5.87 -7.46
N LEU A 134 -0.52 4.60 -7.32
CA LEU A 134 0.52 4.17 -6.38
C LEU A 134 1.88 4.79 -6.71
N TYR A 135 2.37 4.62 -7.95
CA TYR A 135 3.66 5.18 -8.35
C TYR A 135 3.64 6.71 -8.37
N LEU A 136 2.52 7.32 -8.75
CA LEU A 136 2.35 8.76 -8.66
C LEU A 136 2.49 9.26 -7.22
N SER A 137 1.87 8.58 -6.26
CA SER A 137 1.93 8.95 -4.84
C SER A 137 3.34 8.80 -4.26
N VAL A 138 4.05 7.72 -4.61
CA VAL A 138 5.44 7.51 -4.17
C VAL A 138 6.37 8.56 -4.77
N ALA A 139 6.23 8.87 -6.07
CA ALA A 139 7.02 9.91 -6.73
C ALA A 139 6.80 11.28 -6.05
N LEU A 140 5.55 11.64 -5.73
CA LEU A 140 5.26 12.87 -4.99
C LEU A 140 5.90 12.89 -3.59
N LEU A 141 5.86 11.77 -2.86
CA LEU A 141 6.52 11.67 -1.55
C LEU A 141 8.05 11.79 -1.63
N GLU A 142 8.64 11.26 -2.70
CA GLU A 142 10.07 11.37 -2.99
C GLU A 142 10.46 12.81 -3.29
N ASP A 143 9.72 13.50 -4.17
CA ASP A 143 9.97 14.90 -4.55
C ASP A 143 9.82 15.88 -3.37
N ILE A 144 8.91 15.60 -2.44
CA ILE A 144 8.73 16.40 -1.22
C ILE A 144 9.85 16.12 -0.20
N GLY A 145 10.66 15.08 -0.42
CA GLY A 145 11.69 14.62 0.51
C GLY A 145 11.08 14.15 1.82
N TYR A 146 9.89 13.52 1.77
CA TYR A 146 9.25 12.91 2.94
C TYR A 146 9.81 11.51 3.21
N LEU A 147 10.14 10.74 2.17
CA LEU A 147 10.71 9.39 2.30
C LEU A 147 11.96 9.35 3.21
N PRO A 148 12.95 10.27 3.11
CA PRO A 148 14.09 10.27 4.02
C PRO A 148 13.71 10.55 5.49
N ARG A 149 12.67 11.35 5.73
CA ARG A 149 12.21 11.66 7.11
C ARG A 149 11.49 10.47 7.72
N LEU A 150 10.64 9.82 6.93
CA LEU A 150 9.94 8.60 7.34
C LEU A 150 10.93 7.45 7.62
N ALA A 151 12.01 7.36 6.84
CA ALA A 151 13.10 6.42 7.09
C ALA A 151 13.70 6.57 8.48
N VAL A 152 14.07 7.80 8.88
CA VAL A 152 14.65 8.08 10.21
C VAL A 152 13.67 7.71 11.34
N LEU A 153 12.38 7.94 11.14
CA LEU A 153 11.34 7.63 12.14
C LEU A 153 11.22 6.11 12.37
N ILE A 154 11.25 5.32 11.30
CA ILE A 154 11.02 3.86 11.32
C ILE A 154 12.32 3.07 11.52
N ASP A 155 13.49 3.69 11.34
CA ASP A 155 14.81 3.06 11.47
C ASP A 155 15.02 2.36 12.82
N ASN A 156 14.52 2.95 13.91
CA ASN A 156 14.57 2.35 15.25
C ASN A 156 13.79 1.03 15.36
N ILE A 157 12.68 0.89 14.63
CA ILE A 157 11.86 -0.33 14.60
C ILE A 157 12.57 -1.38 13.75
N LEU A 158 13.09 -1.00 12.58
CA LEU A 158 13.80 -1.91 11.68
C LEU A 158 15.08 -2.46 12.30
N HIS A 159 15.83 -1.63 13.04
CA HIS A 159 17.01 -2.09 13.77
C HIS A 159 16.68 -3.13 14.84
N LYS A 160 15.52 -3.04 15.53
CA LYS A 160 15.09 -4.05 16.50
C LYS A 160 14.80 -5.41 15.85
N ILE A 161 14.37 -5.39 14.59
CA ILE A 161 14.09 -6.60 13.80
C ILE A 161 15.39 -7.13 13.14
N GLY A 162 16.49 -6.37 13.23
CA GLY A 162 17.78 -6.74 12.65
C GLY A 162 17.89 -6.40 11.17
N LEU A 163 17.12 -5.43 10.67
CA LEU A 163 17.22 -4.93 9.30
C LEU A 163 17.89 -3.56 9.27
N HIS A 164 18.82 -3.38 8.31
CA HIS A 164 19.52 -2.12 8.12
C HIS A 164 18.67 -1.11 7.33
N GLY A 165 18.90 0.20 7.54
CA GLY A 165 18.01 1.32 7.20
C GLY A 165 17.55 1.48 5.74
N PHE A 166 18.09 0.68 4.81
CA PHE A 166 17.60 0.59 3.42
C PHE A 166 16.27 -0.18 3.29
N ALA A 167 15.81 -0.88 4.34
CA ALA A 167 14.56 -1.63 4.34
C ALA A 167 13.28 -0.75 4.31
N ILE A 168 13.41 0.56 4.45
CA ILE A 168 12.26 1.47 4.39
C ILE A 168 11.59 1.52 3.00
N VAL A 169 12.40 1.56 1.93
CA VAL A 169 11.88 1.71 0.56
C VAL A 169 10.99 0.52 0.18
N PRO A 170 11.42 -0.75 0.39
CA PRO A 170 10.55 -1.91 0.20
C PRO A 170 9.28 -1.87 1.05
N THR A 171 9.37 -1.40 2.31
CA THR A 171 8.24 -1.34 3.25
C THR A 171 7.12 -0.44 2.72
N ILE A 172 7.46 0.78 2.32
CA ILE A 172 6.51 1.78 1.82
C ILE A 172 5.89 1.31 0.50
N LEU A 173 6.71 0.73 -0.38
CA LEU A 173 6.27 0.27 -1.69
C LEU A 173 5.30 -0.94 -1.57
N SER A 174 5.56 -1.83 -0.60
CA SER A 174 4.71 -2.98 -0.30
C SER A 174 3.32 -2.62 0.23
N PHE A 175 3.20 -1.54 1.00
CA PHE A 175 1.90 -1.07 1.50
C PHE A 175 0.91 -0.81 0.36
N GLY A 176 1.40 -0.35 -0.80
CA GLY A 176 0.58 -0.30 -2.01
C GLY A 176 0.45 -1.66 -2.68
N CYS A 177 1.58 -2.20 -3.14
CA CYS A 177 1.61 -3.49 -3.82
C CYS A 177 2.85 -4.30 -3.40
N ASN A 178 2.63 -5.53 -2.96
CA ASN A 178 3.71 -6.41 -2.49
C ASN A 178 4.68 -6.83 -3.62
N ILE A 179 4.27 -6.82 -4.88
CA ILE A 179 5.11 -7.22 -6.02
C ILE A 179 6.33 -6.29 -6.19
N PRO A 180 6.16 -4.96 -6.37
CA PRO A 180 7.30 -4.05 -6.45
C PRO A 180 8.04 -3.93 -5.11
N GLY A 181 7.37 -4.04 -3.95
CA GLY A 181 8.01 -4.04 -2.63
C GLY A 181 9.00 -5.20 -2.45
N VAL A 182 8.57 -6.42 -2.75
CA VAL A 182 9.43 -7.62 -2.72
C VAL A 182 10.58 -7.49 -3.72
N THR A 183 10.31 -6.92 -4.91
CA THR A 183 11.35 -6.67 -5.92
C THR A 183 12.38 -5.65 -5.43
N ALA A 184 11.95 -4.62 -4.70
CA ALA A 184 12.83 -3.60 -4.11
C ALA A 184 13.70 -4.16 -2.98
N ALA A 185 13.31 -5.26 -2.34
CA ALA A 185 14.13 -5.91 -1.31
C ALA A 185 15.49 -6.39 -1.83
N ARG A 186 15.71 -6.46 -3.15
CA ARG A 186 17.01 -6.76 -3.76
C ARG A 186 18.14 -5.79 -3.35
N ILE A 187 17.80 -4.60 -2.86
CA ILE A 187 18.76 -3.57 -2.42
C ILE A 187 19.44 -3.96 -1.09
N LEU A 188 18.84 -4.84 -0.28
CA LEU A 188 19.43 -5.26 0.99
C LEU A 188 20.70 -6.08 0.77
N GLU A 189 21.70 -5.94 1.64
CA GLU A 189 23.05 -6.47 1.44
C GLU A 189 23.11 -7.99 1.57
N THR A 190 22.46 -8.56 2.59
CA THR A 190 22.55 -10.00 2.87
C THR A 190 21.31 -10.78 2.44
N LYS A 191 21.50 -12.05 2.08
CA LYS A 191 20.38 -12.96 1.77
C LYS A 191 19.43 -13.16 2.96
N LYS A 192 19.97 -13.14 4.19
CA LYS A 192 19.17 -13.28 5.42
C LYS A 192 18.23 -12.10 5.60
N GLU A 193 18.73 -10.88 5.45
CA GLU A 193 17.90 -9.66 5.52
C GLU A 193 16.84 -9.63 4.42
N ARG A 194 17.18 -10.03 3.19
CA ARG A 194 16.20 -10.13 2.10
C ARG A 194 15.06 -11.08 2.44
N PHE A 195 15.38 -12.27 2.97
CA PHE A 195 14.38 -13.26 3.35
C PHE A 195 13.49 -12.76 4.50
N MET A 196 14.08 -12.17 5.55
CA MET A 196 13.33 -11.55 6.63
C MET A 196 12.41 -10.45 6.10
N MET A 197 12.92 -9.58 5.22
CA MET A 197 12.15 -8.50 4.64
C MET A 197 10.97 -9.01 3.83
N MET A 198 11.20 -9.95 2.90
CA MET A 198 10.13 -10.53 2.07
C MET A 198 9.04 -11.19 2.92
N THR A 199 9.42 -11.86 4.02
CA THR A 199 8.48 -12.48 4.96
C THR A 199 7.65 -11.43 5.70
N ILE A 200 8.29 -10.35 6.15
CA ILE A 200 7.61 -9.22 6.80
C ILE A 200 6.60 -8.58 5.84
N LEU A 201 7.02 -8.32 4.61
CA LEU A 201 6.18 -7.71 3.58
C LEU A 201 4.97 -8.59 3.24
N ALA A 202 5.15 -9.91 3.09
CA ALA A 202 4.07 -10.80 2.68
C ALA A 202 3.01 -11.04 3.77
N ILE A 203 3.42 -11.05 5.05
CA ILE A 203 2.55 -11.47 6.17
C ILE A 203 2.02 -10.26 6.95
N PHE A 204 2.87 -9.29 7.27
CA PHE A 204 2.53 -8.22 8.21
C PHE A 204 2.08 -6.93 7.52
N ILE A 205 2.40 -6.75 6.25
CA ILE A 205 2.05 -5.54 5.49
C ILE A 205 0.99 -5.90 4.47
N PRO A 206 -0.30 -5.62 4.75
CA PRO A 206 -1.35 -5.90 3.80
C PRO A 206 -1.20 -4.97 2.59
N CYS A 207 -1.22 -5.53 1.38
CA CYS A 207 -1.28 -4.74 0.16
C CYS A 207 -2.71 -4.26 -0.11
N GLY A 208 -2.90 -3.34 -1.07
CA GLY A 208 -4.21 -2.77 -1.40
C GLY A 208 -5.30 -3.83 -1.67
N ALA A 209 -4.98 -4.93 -2.36
CA ALA A 209 -5.92 -6.01 -2.61
C ALA A 209 -6.29 -6.79 -1.33
N GLN A 210 -5.32 -7.04 -0.43
CA GLN A 210 -5.60 -7.69 0.85
C GLN A 210 -6.45 -6.81 1.75
N LEU A 211 -6.20 -5.49 1.76
CA LEU A 211 -7.01 -4.52 2.49
C LEU A 211 -8.45 -4.51 1.98
N GLY A 212 -8.67 -4.54 0.66
CA GLY A 212 -10.02 -4.62 0.08
C GLY A 212 -10.78 -5.87 0.51
N ILE A 213 -10.13 -7.05 0.46
CA ILE A 213 -10.76 -8.31 0.90
C ILE A 213 -11.04 -8.29 2.41
N MET A 214 -10.13 -7.72 3.22
CA MET A 214 -10.34 -7.57 4.66
C MET A 214 -11.53 -6.64 4.95
N GLU A 215 -11.64 -5.53 4.23
CA GLU A 215 -12.76 -4.60 4.34
C GLU A 215 -14.08 -5.28 3.96
N GLU A 216 -14.14 -5.98 2.83
CA GLU A 216 -15.33 -6.69 2.37
C GLU A 216 -15.74 -7.81 3.34
N THR A 217 -14.79 -8.64 3.78
CA THR A 217 -15.06 -9.73 4.73
C THR A 217 -15.55 -9.21 6.07
N ILE A 218 -14.89 -8.19 6.63
CA ILE A 218 -15.27 -7.61 7.93
C ILE A 218 -16.63 -6.90 7.83
N ALA A 219 -16.88 -6.16 6.76
CA ALA A 219 -18.16 -5.49 6.53
C ALA A 219 -19.30 -6.53 6.36
N GLY A 220 -19.05 -7.61 5.63
CA GLY A 220 -19.99 -8.71 5.46
C GLY A 220 -20.29 -9.44 6.77
N GLU A 221 -19.27 -9.69 7.59
CA GLU A 221 -19.45 -10.37 8.87
C GLU A 221 -20.11 -9.47 9.92
N TYR A 222 -19.80 -8.16 9.93
CA TYR A 222 -20.50 -7.18 10.75
C TYR A 222 -21.95 -6.97 10.32
N GLY A 223 -22.23 -6.93 9.01
CA GLY A 223 -23.58 -6.88 8.45
C GLY A 223 -24.39 -8.14 8.76
N ASN A 224 -23.78 -9.32 8.66
CA ASN A 224 -24.39 -10.58 9.07
C ASN A 224 -24.61 -10.68 10.59
N TRP A 225 -23.70 -10.13 11.40
CA TRP A 225 -23.85 -10.05 12.84
C TRP A 225 -24.98 -9.10 13.25
N LEU A 226 -25.11 -7.94 12.59
CA LEU A 226 -26.22 -6.99 12.77
C LEU A 226 -27.56 -7.62 12.37
N ASN A 227 -27.65 -8.27 11.21
CA ASN A 227 -28.87 -8.96 10.77
C ASN A 227 -29.28 -10.11 11.70
N ARG A 228 -28.30 -10.80 12.30
CA ARG A 228 -28.55 -11.85 13.30
C ARG A 228 -29.03 -11.27 14.63
N HIS A 229 -28.59 -10.07 15.03
CA HIS A 229 -29.06 -9.41 16.26
C HIS A 229 -30.39 -8.67 16.06
N SER A 230 -30.66 -8.11 14.88
CA SER A 230 -31.98 -7.53 14.58
C SER A 230 -33.07 -8.60 14.53
N SER A 231 -32.79 -9.76 13.92
CA SER A 231 -33.72 -10.91 13.92
C SER A 231 -33.94 -11.52 15.32
N LEU A 232 -32.94 -11.52 16.20
CA LEU A 232 -33.11 -11.95 17.61
C LEU A 232 -33.91 -10.94 18.45
N SER A 233 -33.86 -9.65 18.11
CA SER A 233 -34.67 -8.58 18.71
C SER A 233 -36.13 -8.69 18.27
N GLU A 234 -36.40 -8.91 16.98
CA GLU A 234 -37.76 -9.12 16.46
C GLU A 234 -38.39 -10.40 17.03
N ALA A 235 -37.63 -11.51 17.11
CA ALA A 235 -38.12 -12.74 17.72
C ALA A 235 -38.40 -12.62 19.23
N HIS A 236 -37.68 -11.77 19.96
CA HIS A 236 -37.97 -11.48 21.37
C HIS A 236 -39.22 -10.60 21.54
N LEU A 237 -39.42 -9.61 20.67
CA LEU A 237 -40.60 -8.73 20.70
C LEU A 237 -41.86 -9.50 20.28
N GLU A 238 -41.77 -10.37 19.29
CA GLU A 238 -42.88 -11.22 18.86
C GLU A 238 -43.28 -12.21 19.96
N LYS A 239 -42.29 -12.84 20.64
CA LYS A 239 -42.56 -13.74 21.77
C LYS A 239 -43.15 -13.01 22.98
N SER A 240 -42.70 -11.78 23.27
CA SER A 240 -43.29 -10.91 24.31
C SER A 240 -44.72 -10.47 23.95
N TYR A 241 -45.00 -10.18 22.67
CA TYR A 241 -46.33 -9.80 22.21
C TYR A 241 -47.34 -10.96 22.32
N TYR A 242 -46.93 -12.19 22.00
CA TYR A 242 -47.81 -13.37 22.14
C TYR A 242 -48.01 -13.81 23.60
N GLU A 243 -47.05 -13.60 24.50
CA GLU A 243 -47.22 -13.90 25.94
C GLU A 243 -48.19 -12.92 26.65
N ASP A 244 -48.25 -11.66 26.21
CA ASP A 244 -49.20 -10.67 26.76
C ASP A 244 -50.63 -10.87 26.23
N VAL A 245 -50.80 -11.30 24.98
CA VAL A 245 -52.12 -11.58 24.38
C VAL A 245 -52.75 -12.87 24.94
N GLY A 246 -51.94 -13.81 25.44
CA GLY A 246 -52.41 -15.07 26.04
C GLY A 246 -52.90 -14.97 27.50
N LYS A 247 -52.82 -13.79 28.13
CA LYS A 247 -53.21 -13.56 29.54
C LYS A 247 -54.42 -12.63 29.72
N GLY A 248 -55.09 -12.25 28.62
CA GLY A 248 -56.30 -11.41 28.61
C GLY A 248 -57.59 -12.21 28.47
#